data_AF-A0A444K1X8-F1
#
_entry.id   AF-A0A444K1X8-F1
#
_cell.length_a   1.000
_cell.length_b   1.000
_cell.length_c   1.000
_cell.angle_alpha   90.00
_cell.angle_beta   90.00
_cell.angle_gamma   90.00
#
_symmetry.space_group_name_H-M   'P 1'
#
loop_
_entity.id
_entity.type
_entity.pdbx_description
1 polymer ?
#
loop_
_entity_poly.entity_id
_entity_poly.type
_entity_poly.pdbx_seq_one_letter_code
_entity_poly.pdbx_strand_id
1 'polypeptide(L)'
;FEGYGPNPEAMRDLVSRGAKLIVTVDCGTNSAVSIEAAKEAGADVVVLDHHQVGGPLPAANAVVNPNREDDLSGQGHLCAAGVVFLCLVQTAKVLRGRLPEAAQPDLLSLLDLVALATVCDVVPLTGVNRAFVVKGLQVARQQKNEGLAALARVSRIGEPISTFHLAYLIGPRINAGGRIGDAALGSRLLATDDPVEAGTIAETLDRLNQERQQMELEMLAEARAEADAELAGGNGPAIVVTASQTWHPGIVGLLASRLKDHARRPAFAIAFNANGVGTGSGRSVSGFDLGRLVREAADAGLIVKGGGHGMAAGITVERAGLGALRAFFEERAAADVFRLQDEESLAIDGALAAEGATLALLDALEKAGPFGAGHVAPVFALPRH
;
A
#
# COMPACT_ATOMS: atom_id res chain seq x y z
N PHE A 1 -15.38 7.12 -9.61
CA PHE A 1 -14.14 6.97 -8.84
C PHE A 1 -13.85 8.30 -8.18
N GLU A 2 -13.85 8.34 -6.85
CA GLU A 2 -13.80 9.59 -6.07
C GLU A 2 -12.39 9.94 -5.57
N GLY A 3 -11.40 9.11 -5.88
CA GLY A 3 -10.05 9.21 -5.32
C GLY A 3 -9.89 8.45 -4.02
N TYR A 4 -8.82 8.75 -3.29
CA TYR A 4 -8.50 8.13 -2.01
C TYR A 4 -9.09 8.94 -0.83
N GLY A 5 -9.65 8.23 0.15
CA GLY A 5 -10.16 8.78 1.40
C GLY A 5 -11.59 9.33 1.35
N PRO A 6 -12.17 9.70 2.51
CA PRO A 6 -13.52 10.26 2.59
C PRO A 6 -13.59 11.62 1.90
N ASN A 7 -14.68 11.88 1.17
CA ASN A 7 -15.01 13.20 0.64
C ASN A 7 -16.33 13.72 1.25
N PRO A 8 -16.54 15.05 1.31
CA PRO A 8 -17.71 15.63 1.98
C PRO A 8 -19.06 15.19 1.40
N GLU A 9 -19.15 14.98 0.09
CA GLU A 9 -20.39 14.60 -0.58
C GLU A 9 -20.81 13.18 -0.19
N ALA A 10 -19.89 12.22 -0.31
CA ALA A 10 -20.13 10.83 0.09
C ALA A 10 -20.47 10.70 1.58
N MET A 11 -19.80 11.48 2.44
CA MET A 11 -20.09 11.50 3.87
C MET A 11 -21.52 11.98 4.16
N ARG A 12 -22.00 13.03 3.49
CA ARG A 12 -23.39 13.50 3.62
C ARG A 12 -24.39 12.50 3.03
N ASP A 13 -24.07 11.85 1.92
CA ASP A 13 -24.92 10.83 1.30
C ASP A 13 -25.17 9.67 2.29
N LEU A 14 -24.13 9.15 2.94
CA LEU A 14 -24.25 8.10 3.95
C LEU A 14 -25.24 8.48 5.07
N VAL A 15 -25.16 9.72 5.55
CA VAL A 15 -26.08 10.22 6.59
C VAL A 15 -27.50 10.39 6.06
N SER A 16 -27.66 10.88 4.83
CA SER A 16 -28.98 11.00 4.18
C SER A 16 -29.68 9.64 4.02
N ARG A 17 -28.89 8.57 3.86
CA ARG A 17 -29.34 7.17 3.82
C ARG A 17 -29.59 6.56 5.20
N GLY A 18 -29.45 7.34 6.26
CA GLY A 18 -29.80 6.96 7.63
C GLY A 18 -28.62 6.55 8.52
N ALA A 19 -27.37 6.64 8.06
CA ALA A 19 -26.23 6.37 8.93
C ALA A 19 -26.19 7.36 10.11
N LYS A 20 -26.07 6.83 11.34
CA LYS A 20 -25.92 7.61 12.58
C LYS A 20 -24.52 7.56 13.15
N LEU A 21 -23.73 6.56 12.74
CA LEU A 21 -22.33 6.39 13.07
C LEU A 21 -21.61 6.00 11.79
N ILE A 22 -20.52 6.68 11.48
CA ILE A 22 -19.61 6.37 10.38
C ILE A 22 -18.27 5.99 10.99
N VAL A 23 -17.76 4.80 10.64
CA VAL A 23 -16.42 4.35 11.02
C VAL A 23 -15.56 4.36 9.78
N THR A 24 -14.56 5.24 9.72
CA THR A 24 -13.57 5.23 8.65
C THR A 24 -12.44 4.29 9.04
N VAL A 25 -12.02 3.46 8.10
CA VAL A 25 -10.89 2.53 8.26
C VAL A 25 -9.85 2.86 7.22
N ASP A 26 -8.58 2.84 7.61
CA ASP A 26 -7.43 3.11 6.72
C ASP A 26 -7.46 4.49 6.05
N CYS A 27 -8.23 5.41 6.61
CA CYS A 27 -8.37 6.79 6.16
C CYS A 27 -9.09 7.63 7.21
N GLY A 28 -9.09 8.95 7.00
CA GLY A 28 -9.89 9.91 7.77
C GLY A 28 -9.08 10.84 8.66
N THR A 29 -7.86 10.47 9.07
CA THR A 29 -7.02 11.32 9.96
C THR A 29 -6.74 12.67 9.34
N ASN A 30 -6.51 12.73 8.03
CA ASN A 30 -6.19 13.97 7.33
C ASN A 30 -7.41 14.54 6.57
N SER A 31 -8.64 14.11 6.90
CA SER A 31 -9.86 14.41 6.14
C SER A 31 -10.83 15.32 6.90
N ALA A 32 -10.32 16.36 7.58
CA ALA A 32 -11.10 17.22 8.47
C ALA A 32 -12.42 17.73 7.86
N VAL A 33 -12.39 18.24 6.63
CA VAL A 33 -13.59 18.75 5.93
C VAL A 33 -14.64 17.66 5.72
N SER A 34 -14.22 16.44 5.40
CA SER A 34 -15.12 15.30 5.18
C SER A 34 -15.74 14.81 6.50
N ILE A 35 -14.95 14.80 7.58
CA ILE A 35 -15.45 14.44 8.92
C ILE A 35 -16.46 15.49 9.41
N GLU A 36 -16.15 16.78 9.23
CA GLU A 36 -17.04 17.88 9.59
C GLU A 36 -18.38 17.80 8.83
N ALA A 37 -18.35 17.53 7.53
CA ALA A 37 -19.56 17.37 6.72
C ALA A 37 -20.50 16.26 7.21
N ALA A 38 -19.97 15.12 7.70
CA ALA A 38 -20.80 14.07 8.31
C ALA A 38 -21.41 14.51 9.64
N LYS A 39 -20.64 15.24 10.46
CA LYS A 39 -21.12 15.74 11.76
C LYS A 39 -22.21 16.79 11.60
N GLU A 40 -22.03 17.73 10.67
CA GLU A 40 -23.06 18.72 10.32
C GLU A 40 -24.33 18.05 9.80
N ALA A 41 -24.20 16.93 9.06
CA ALA A 41 -25.32 16.14 8.60
C ALA A 41 -26.01 15.32 9.72
N GLY A 42 -25.41 15.24 10.92
CA GLY A 42 -26.01 14.61 12.10
C GLY A 42 -25.57 13.16 12.35
N ALA A 43 -24.37 12.77 11.91
CA ALA A 43 -23.77 11.49 12.27
C ALA A 43 -22.51 11.64 13.13
N ASP A 44 -22.32 10.71 14.05
CA ASP A 44 -21.06 10.54 14.77
C ASP A 44 -20.02 9.92 13.84
N VAL A 45 -18.75 10.27 14.04
CA VAL A 45 -17.64 9.73 13.24
C VAL A 45 -16.53 9.18 14.13
N VAL A 46 -16.10 7.96 13.83
CA VAL A 46 -14.92 7.32 14.42
C VAL A 46 -13.90 7.06 13.33
N VAL A 47 -12.66 7.47 13.56
CA VAL A 47 -11.54 7.28 12.63
C VAL A 47 -10.61 6.21 13.17
N LEU A 48 -10.38 5.14 12.41
CA LEU A 48 -9.41 4.07 12.67
C LEU A 48 -8.38 4.06 11.54
N ASP A 49 -7.21 4.63 11.79
CA ASP A 49 -6.25 4.96 10.74
C ASP A 49 -4.82 4.78 11.25
N HIS A 50 -3.85 4.82 10.34
CA HIS A 50 -2.44 4.66 10.65
C HIS A 50 -1.53 5.58 9.83
N HIS A 51 -2.08 6.41 8.95
CA HIS A 51 -1.29 7.36 8.18
C HIS A 51 -0.61 8.41 9.06
N GLN A 52 0.47 8.99 8.53
CA GLN A 52 1.13 10.13 9.16
C GLN A 52 0.15 11.30 9.35
N VAL A 53 0.24 11.96 10.50
CA VAL A 53 -0.63 13.07 10.85
C VAL A 53 -0.07 14.35 10.22
N GLY A 54 -0.81 14.92 9.28
CA GLY A 54 -0.38 16.09 8.49
C GLY A 54 -0.78 17.44 9.07
N GLY A 55 -1.39 17.48 10.26
CA GLY A 55 -1.92 18.71 10.86
C GLY A 55 -2.83 18.42 12.06
N PRO A 56 -3.69 19.38 12.45
CA PRO A 56 -4.65 19.16 13.52
C PRO A 56 -5.56 17.96 13.25
N LEU A 57 -5.86 17.19 14.30
CA LEU A 57 -6.78 16.06 14.20
C LEU A 57 -8.19 16.53 13.83
N PRO A 58 -8.95 15.74 13.06
CA PRO A 58 -10.30 16.08 12.66
C PRO A 58 -11.20 16.05 13.89
N ALA A 59 -12.27 16.84 13.85
CA ALA A 59 -13.24 16.93 14.94
C ALA A 59 -14.14 15.68 15.07
N ALA A 60 -13.64 14.47 14.84
CA ALA A 60 -14.34 13.21 15.00
C ALA A 60 -14.68 12.92 16.48
N ASN A 61 -15.63 12.03 16.73
CA ASN A 61 -15.96 11.55 18.08
C ASN A 61 -14.81 10.75 18.70
N ALA A 62 -14.05 10.03 17.86
CA ALA A 62 -12.80 9.40 18.24
C ALA A 62 -11.85 9.31 17.04
N VAL A 63 -10.55 9.47 17.30
CA VAL A 63 -9.48 9.25 16.33
C VAL A 63 -8.47 8.29 16.94
N VAL A 64 -8.46 7.04 16.46
CA VAL A 64 -7.47 6.03 16.83
C VAL A 64 -6.45 5.95 15.72
N ASN A 65 -5.28 6.54 15.97
CA ASN A 65 -4.15 6.50 15.06
C ASN A 65 -2.84 6.48 15.86
N PRO A 66 -1.99 5.45 15.73
CA PRO A 66 -0.74 5.34 16.49
C PRO A 66 0.38 6.29 16.01
N ASN A 67 0.15 7.08 14.96
CA ASN A 67 1.05 8.15 14.50
C ASN A 67 0.63 9.54 15.01
N ARG A 68 -0.32 9.62 15.95
CA ARG A 68 -0.62 10.86 16.68
C ARG A 68 0.58 11.29 17.53
N GLU A 69 0.81 12.60 17.61
CA GLU A 69 1.88 13.17 18.43
C GLU A 69 1.75 12.83 19.93
N ASP A 70 0.51 12.65 20.40
CA ASP A 70 0.20 12.32 21.79
C ASP A 70 0.05 10.80 22.06
N ASP A 71 0.28 9.95 21.05
CA ASP A 71 0.31 8.51 21.24
C ASP A 71 1.69 8.04 21.72
N LEU A 72 1.71 7.36 22.87
CA LEU A 72 2.94 6.86 23.52
C LEU A 72 3.12 5.34 23.35
N SER A 73 2.35 4.69 22.48
CA SER A 73 2.35 3.22 22.36
C SER A 73 3.60 2.66 21.67
N GLY A 74 4.30 3.50 20.89
CA GLY A 74 5.38 3.08 20.01
C GLY A 74 4.92 2.21 18.84
N GLN A 75 3.61 2.19 18.55
CA GLN A 75 3.00 1.32 17.53
C GLN A 75 2.69 2.04 16.21
N GLY A 76 3.38 3.14 15.89
CA GLY A 76 3.19 3.91 14.64
C GLY A 76 3.41 3.10 13.34
N HIS A 77 3.91 1.87 13.47
CA HIS A 77 4.12 0.92 12.38
C HIS A 77 2.96 -0.07 12.20
N LEU A 78 1.88 0.00 12.99
CA LEU A 78 0.69 -0.82 12.73
C LEU A 78 0.06 -0.44 11.39
N CYS A 79 -0.43 -1.43 10.65
CA CYS A 79 -1.37 -1.17 9.55
C CYS A 79 -2.78 -0.92 10.11
N ALA A 80 -3.66 -0.33 9.30
CA ALA A 80 -5.03 -0.05 9.72
C ALA A 80 -5.81 -1.29 10.21
N ALA A 81 -5.62 -2.46 9.59
CA ALA A 81 -6.27 -3.68 10.07
C ALA A 81 -5.80 -4.11 11.47
N GLY A 82 -4.53 -3.85 11.82
CA GLY A 82 -4.02 -4.04 13.19
C GLY A 82 -4.66 -3.08 14.19
N VAL A 83 -4.86 -1.82 13.80
CA VAL A 83 -5.59 -0.81 14.59
C VAL A 83 -7.05 -1.23 14.80
N VAL A 84 -7.73 -1.66 13.74
CA VAL A 84 -9.10 -2.19 13.79
C VAL A 84 -9.19 -3.40 14.70
N PHE A 85 -8.26 -4.36 14.58
CA PHE A 85 -8.23 -5.54 15.44
C PHE A 85 -8.13 -5.18 16.92
N LEU A 86 -7.23 -4.26 17.30
CA LEU A 86 -7.09 -3.81 18.68
C LEU A 86 -8.34 -3.05 19.17
N CYS A 87 -8.98 -2.26 18.30
CA CYS A 87 -10.26 -1.63 18.58
C CYS A 87 -11.36 -2.67 18.88
N LEU A 88 -11.43 -3.74 18.07
CA LEU A 88 -12.36 -4.85 18.29
C LEU A 88 -12.07 -5.60 19.59
N VAL A 89 -10.80 -5.84 19.92
CA VAL A 89 -10.40 -6.46 21.20
C VAL A 89 -10.89 -5.62 22.39
N GLN A 90 -10.67 -4.31 22.36
CA GLN A 90 -11.12 -3.41 23.41
C GLN A 90 -12.66 -3.33 23.47
N THR A 91 -13.31 -3.33 22.31
CA THR A 91 -14.78 -3.34 22.21
C THR A 91 -15.36 -4.61 22.82
N ALA A 92 -14.82 -5.78 22.47
CA ALA A 92 -15.22 -7.08 23.04
C ALA A 92 -15.02 -7.10 24.57
N LYS A 93 -13.90 -6.55 25.08
CA LYS A 93 -13.66 -6.42 26.52
C LYS A 93 -14.72 -5.59 27.21
N VAL A 94 -15.10 -4.43 26.66
CA VAL A 94 -16.15 -3.57 27.22
C VAL A 94 -17.51 -4.26 27.17
N LEU A 95 -17.84 -4.90 26.06
CA LEU A 95 -19.11 -5.60 25.89
C LEU A 95 -19.23 -6.79 26.84
N ARG A 96 -18.16 -7.53 27.12
CA ARG A 96 -18.19 -8.61 28.11
C ARG A 96 -18.58 -8.14 29.51
N GLY A 97 -18.14 -6.93 29.89
CA GLY A 97 -18.53 -6.33 31.17
C GLY A 97 -19.98 -5.84 31.19
N ARG A 98 -20.54 -5.44 30.05
CA ARG A 98 -21.90 -4.90 29.93
C ARG A 98 -22.96 -5.95 29.60
N LEU A 99 -22.55 -7.00 28.88
CA LEU A 99 -23.37 -8.06 28.30
C LEU A 99 -22.70 -9.42 28.58
N PRO A 100 -22.67 -9.87 29.84
CA PRO A 100 -21.94 -11.09 30.22
C PRO A 100 -22.48 -12.36 29.56
N GLU A 101 -23.78 -12.41 29.24
CA GLU A 101 -24.44 -13.55 28.60
C GLU A 101 -24.32 -13.54 27.05
N ALA A 102 -23.77 -12.47 26.46
CA ALA A 102 -23.65 -12.38 25.01
C ALA A 102 -22.49 -13.23 24.49
N ALA A 103 -22.75 -13.95 23.40
CA ALA A 103 -21.74 -14.69 22.66
C ALA A 103 -20.58 -13.75 22.27
N GLN A 104 -19.36 -14.17 22.58
CA GLN A 104 -18.16 -13.38 22.30
C GLN A 104 -17.67 -13.68 20.88
N PRO A 105 -17.26 -12.67 20.11
CA PRO A 105 -16.66 -12.91 18.80
C PRO A 105 -15.32 -13.63 18.94
N ASP A 106 -15.08 -14.65 18.11
CA ASP A 106 -13.78 -15.31 18.00
C ASP A 106 -12.83 -14.46 17.15
N LEU A 107 -12.30 -13.39 17.75
CA LEU A 107 -11.35 -12.50 17.08
C LEU A 107 -10.07 -13.23 16.65
N LEU A 108 -9.65 -14.29 17.35
CA LEU A 108 -8.42 -15.00 17.00
C LEU A 108 -8.56 -15.72 15.66
N SER A 109 -9.77 -16.15 15.29
CA SER A 109 -10.08 -16.71 13.98
C SER A 109 -9.94 -15.72 12.81
N LEU A 110 -9.91 -14.41 13.10
CA LEU A 110 -9.81 -13.34 12.09
C LEU A 110 -8.37 -12.84 11.88
N LEU A 111 -7.39 -13.46 12.53
CA LEU A 111 -5.99 -13.03 12.44
C LEU A 111 -5.37 -13.24 11.05
N ASP A 112 -5.97 -14.09 10.21
CA ASP A 112 -5.57 -14.25 8.81
C ASP A 112 -5.79 -12.96 8.00
N LEU A 113 -6.90 -12.25 8.22
CA LEU A 113 -7.16 -10.94 7.64
C LEU A 113 -6.18 -9.88 8.13
N VAL A 114 -5.87 -9.89 9.43
CA VAL A 114 -4.87 -8.97 10.02
C VAL A 114 -3.50 -9.24 9.41
N ALA A 115 -3.10 -10.50 9.28
CA ALA A 115 -1.82 -10.87 8.66
C ALA A 115 -1.76 -10.49 7.18
N LEU A 116 -2.83 -10.74 6.42
CA LEU A 116 -2.93 -10.33 5.01
C LEU A 116 -2.69 -8.83 4.89
N ALA A 117 -3.45 -8.01 5.63
CA ALA A 117 -3.35 -6.56 5.58
C ALA A 117 -1.95 -6.08 6.01
N THR A 118 -1.41 -6.60 7.12
CA THR A 118 -0.06 -6.24 7.62
C THR A 118 1.01 -6.49 6.56
N VAL A 119 0.93 -7.64 5.86
CA VAL A 119 1.90 -7.99 4.82
C VAL A 119 1.70 -7.17 3.55
N CYS A 120 0.44 -6.98 3.11
CA CYS A 120 0.11 -6.21 1.90
C CYS A 120 0.40 -4.71 2.03
N ASP A 121 0.35 -4.18 3.25
CA ASP A 121 0.66 -2.78 3.56
C ASP A 121 2.16 -2.55 3.77
N VAL A 122 2.98 -3.62 3.69
CA VAL A 122 4.45 -3.56 3.72
C VAL A 122 4.98 -2.88 4.99
N VAL A 123 4.24 -2.97 6.09
CA VAL A 123 4.67 -2.43 7.39
C VAL A 123 5.68 -3.37 8.07
N PRO A 124 6.62 -2.84 8.89
CA PRO A 124 7.62 -3.65 9.57
C PRO A 124 7.05 -4.82 10.38
N LEU A 125 7.58 -6.03 10.15
CA LEU A 125 7.27 -7.28 10.85
C LEU A 125 8.07 -7.40 12.15
N THR A 126 7.91 -6.40 13.01
CA THR A 126 8.50 -6.31 14.35
C THR A 126 7.41 -6.30 15.41
N GLY A 127 7.75 -6.61 16.66
CA GLY A 127 6.82 -6.48 17.80
C GLY A 127 5.45 -7.13 17.57
N VAL A 128 4.38 -6.33 17.70
CA VAL A 128 3.00 -6.81 17.58
C VAL A 128 2.63 -7.20 16.14
N ASN A 129 3.11 -6.48 15.12
CA ASN A 129 2.89 -6.85 13.71
C ASN A 129 3.44 -8.26 13.44
N ARG A 130 4.64 -8.55 13.95
CA ARG A 130 5.22 -9.89 13.85
C ARG A 130 4.36 -10.94 14.51
N ALA A 131 3.84 -10.66 15.71
CA ALA A 131 2.96 -11.57 16.42
C ALA A 131 1.66 -11.84 15.65
N PHE A 132 1.04 -10.78 15.08
CA PHE A 132 -0.13 -10.91 14.21
C PHE A 132 0.16 -11.76 12.99
N VAL A 133 1.26 -11.53 12.28
CA VAL A 133 1.59 -12.31 11.08
C VAL A 133 1.92 -13.76 11.42
N VAL A 134 2.69 -14.04 12.48
CA VAL A 134 2.98 -15.41 12.92
C VAL A 134 1.71 -16.18 13.21
N LYS A 135 0.77 -15.60 13.96
CA LYS A 135 -0.48 -16.25 14.33
C LYS A 135 -1.48 -16.28 13.19
N GLY A 136 -1.59 -15.21 12.42
CA GLY A 136 -2.46 -15.14 11.25
C GLY A 136 -2.06 -16.12 10.16
N LEU A 137 -0.77 -16.41 9.96
CA LEU A 137 -0.35 -17.50 9.08
C LEU A 137 -0.80 -18.88 9.57
N GLN A 138 -0.80 -19.12 10.89
CA GLN A 138 -1.35 -20.37 11.46
C GLN A 138 -2.86 -20.49 11.21
N VAL A 139 -3.58 -19.37 11.23
CA VAL A 139 -5.02 -19.31 10.92
C VAL A 139 -5.27 -19.48 9.43
N ALA A 140 -4.58 -18.72 8.58
CA ALA A 140 -4.71 -18.75 7.12
C ALA A 140 -4.48 -20.15 6.55
N ARG A 141 -3.53 -20.92 7.11
CA ARG A 141 -3.25 -22.31 6.70
C ARG A 141 -4.41 -23.28 6.95
N GLN A 142 -5.36 -22.93 7.83
CA GLN A 142 -6.57 -23.72 8.03
C GLN A 142 -7.62 -23.46 6.95
N GLN A 143 -7.49 -22.38 6.17
CA GLN A 143 -8.38 -22.00 5.07
C GLN A 143 -9.86 -22.00 5.46
N LYS A 144 -10.18 -21.47 6.65
CA LYS A 144 -11.57 -21.32 7.13
C LYS A 144 -12.26 -20.05 6.66
N ASN A 145 -11.50 -19.03 6.28
CA ASN A 145 -12.04 -17.85 5.61
C ASN A 145 -12.30 -18.19 4.13
N GLU A 146 -13.56 -18.21 3.71
CA GLU A 146 -13.97 -18.63 2.37
C GLU A 146 -13.32 -17.77 1.26
N GLY A 147 -13.19 -16.47 1.50
CA GLY A 147 -12.54 -15.55 0.55
C GLY A 147 -11.06 -15.85 0.34
N LEU A 148 -10.31 -16.05 1.44
CA LEU A 148 -8.89 -16.41 1.36
C LEU A 148 -8.69 -17.82 0.78
N ALA A 149 -9.56 -18.77 1.12
CA ALA A 149 -9.52 -20.12 0.57
C ALA A 149 -9.77 -20.13 -0.94
N ALA A 150 -10.75 -19.34 -1.41
CA ALA A 150 -11.04 -19.17 -2.84
C ALA A 150 -9.85 -18.54 -3.58
N LEU A 151 -9.22 -17.50 -3.01
CA LEU A 151 -8.02 -16.87 -3.59
C LEU A 151 -6.84 -17.84 -3.65
N ALA A 152 -6.62 -18.65 -2.61
CA ALA A 152 -5.56 -19.66 -2.61
C ALA A 152 -5.76 -20.69 -3.73
N ARG A 153 -7.02 -21.12 -3.97
CA ARG A 153 -7.39 -22.07 -5.02
C ARG A 153 -7.15 -21.52 -6.42
N VAL A 154 -7.65 -20.32 -6.73
CA VAL A 154 -7.41 -19.71 -8.07
C VAL A 154 -5.95 -19.35 -8.28
N SER A 155 -5.22 -19.05 -7.20
CA SER A 155 -3.76 -18.84 -7.23
C SER A 155 -2.95 -20.13 -7.35
N ARG A 156 -3.60 -21.31 -7.32
CA ARG A 156 -2.98 -22.64 -7.39
C ARG A 156 -1.92 -22.88 -6.32
N ILE A 157 -2.14 -22.35 -5.11
CA ILE A 157 -1.23 -22.53 -3.98
C ILE A 157 -1.40 -23.96 -3.45
N GLY A 158 -0.40 -24.82 -3.68
CA GLY A 158 -0.38 -26.22 -3.25
C GLY A 158 0.36 -26.47 -1.93
N GLU A 159 0.90 -25.43 -1.32
CA GLU A 159 1.73 -25.48 -0.12
C GLU A 159 1.16 -24.59 1.01
N PRO A 160 1.68 -24.69 2.25
CA PRO A 160 1.20 -23.84 3.34
C PRO A 160 1.38 -22.34 3.05
N ILE A 161 0.32 -21.56 3.29
CA ILE A 161 0.37 -20.09 3.13
C ILE A 161 1.52 -19.49 3.95
N SER A 162 2.23 -18.56 3.30
CA SER A 162 3.41 -17.85 3.80
C SER A 162 3.27 -16.34 3.50
N THR A 163 4.18 -15.51 4.01
CA THR A 163 4.19 -14.07 3.69
C THR A 163 4.36 -13.82 2.19
N PHE A 164 5.11 -14.66 1.49
CA PHE A 164 5.25 -14.61 0.04
C PHE A 164 3.89 -14.76 -0.66
N HIS A 165 3.10 -15.75 -0.26
CA HIS A 165 1.76 -15.98 -0.81
C HIS A 165 0.83 -14.79 -0.60
N LEU A 166 0.83 -14.21 0.61
CA LEU A 166 0.03 -13.03 0.92
C LEU A 166 0.48 -11.82 0.08
N ALA A 167 1.77 -11.54 0.02
CA ALA A 167 2.33 -10.35 -0.65
C ALA A 167 2.26 -10.41 -2.18
N TYR A 168 2.51 -11.57 -2.78
CA TYR A 168 2.77 -11.68 -4.22
C TYR A 168 1.70 -12.45 -5.00
N LEU A 169 0.83 -13.22 -4.34
CA LEU A 169 -0.25 -13.95 -5.02
C LEU A 169 -1.64 -13.46 -4.60
N ILE A 170 -1.94 -13.44 -3.30
CA ILE A 170 -3.28 -13.12 -2.78
C ILE A 170 -3.55 -11.61 -2.81
N GLY A 171 -2.68 -10.81 -2.19
CA GLY A 171 -2.80 -9.35 -2.14
C GLY A 171 -2.93 -8.70 -3.52
N PRO A 172 -2.09 -9.04 -4.52
CA PRO A 172 -2.18 -8.45 -5.85
C PRO A 172 -3.51 -8.71 -6.56
N ARG A 173 -4.16 -9.86 -6.31
CA ARG A 173 -5.50 -10.16 -6.85
C ARG A 173 -6.56 -9.26 -6.26
N ILE A 174 -6.56 -9.10 -4.94
CA ILE A 174 -7.47 -8.18 -4.24
C ILE A 174 -7.28 -6.76 -4.77
N ASN A 175 -6.03 -6.32 -4.88
CA ASN A 175 -5.68 -4.98 -5.34
C ASN A 175 -5.98 -4.75 -6.84
N ALA A 176 -6.06 -5.80 -7.66
CA ALA A 176 -6.40 -5.67 -9.07
C ALA A 176 -7.82 -5.12 -9.27
N GLY A 177 -8.77 -5.49 -8.39
CA GLY A 177 -10.12 -4.95 -8.38
C GLY A 177 -10.14 -3.44 -8.30
N GLY A 178 -9.42 -2.85 -7.34
CA GLY A 178 -9.34 -1.39 -7.20
C GLY A 178 -8.54 -0.67 -8.28
N ARG A 179 -7.69 -1.37 -9.04
CA ARG A 179 -6.84 -0.77 -10.08
C ARG A 179 -7.50 -0.67 -11.44
N ILE A 180 -8.19 -1.72 -11.86
CA ILE A 180 -8.74 -1.83 -13.22
C ILE A 180 -10.18 -2.36 -13.27
N GLY A 181 -10.84 -2.51 -12.12
CA GLY A 181 -12.20 -3.04 -12.04
C GLY A 181 -13.02 -2.41 -10.91
N ASP A 182 -13.85 -3.22 -10.26
CA ASP A 182 -14.64 -2.81 -9.10
C ASP A 182 -13.83 -2.96 -7.79
N ALA A 183 -13.59 -1.83 -7.13
CA ALA A 183 -12.87 -1.77 -5.86
C ALA A 183 -13.60 -2.50 -4.71
N ALA A 184 -14.91 -2.71 -4.81
CA ALA A 184 -15.70 -3.40 -3.78
C ALA A 184 -15.51 -4.93 -3.80
N LEU A 185 -14.96 -5.51 -4.86
CA LEU A 185 -14.80 -6.97 -4.97
C LEU A 185 -13.94 -7.54 -3.84
N GLY A 186 -12.85 -6.86 -3.48
CA GLY A 186 -11.95 -7.31 -2.42
C GLY A 186 -12.62 -7.38 -1.06
N SER A 187 -13.33 -6.33 -0.67
CA SER A 187 -14.03 -6.28 0.63
C SER A 187 -15.22 -7.25 0.67
N ARG A 188 -15.98 -7.37 -0.43
CA ARG A 188 -17.08 -8.34 -0.54
C ARG A 188 -16.59 -9.78 -0.41
N LEU A 189 -15.48 -10.12 -1.07
CA LEU A 189 -14.88 -11.45 -0.98
C LEU A 189 -14.43 -11.80 0.44
N LEU A 190 -13.79 -10.86 1.13
CA LEU A 190 -13.28 -11.11 2.49
C LEU A 190 -14.36 -11.09 3.57
N ALA A 191 -15.56 -10.59 3.25
CA ALA A 191 -16.70 -10.48 4.15
C ALA A 191 -17.81 -11.52 3.92
N THR A 192 -17.73 -12.33 2.85
CA THR A 192 -18.72 -13.36 2.55
C THR A 192 -18.34 -14.71 3.18
N ASP A 193 -19.36 -15.42 3.66
CA ASP A 193 -19.26 -16.81 4.14
C ASP A 193 -19.84 -17.81 3.11
N ASP A 194 -20.30 -17.33 1.94
CA ASP A 194 -20.81 -18.18 0.87
C ASP A 194 -19.65 -18.66 -0.03
N PRO A 195 -19.31 -19.96 -0.04
CA PRO A 195 -18.23 -20.49 -0.86
C PRO A 195 -18.46 -20.31 -2.38
N VAL A 196 -19.72 -20.23 -2.83
CA VAL A 196 -20.06 -20.03 -4.25
C VAL A 196 -19.83 -18.58 -4.64
N GLU A 197 -20.29 -17.62 -3.83
CA GLU A 197 -20.01 -16.19 -4.04
C GLU A 197 -18.50 -15.94 -3.98
N ALA A 198 -17.82 -16.47 -2.96
CA ALA A 198 -16.38 -16.34 -2.81
C ALA A 198 -15.61 -16.87 -4.04
N GLY A 199 -16.01 -18.03 -4.56
CA GLY A 199 -15.43 -18.60 -5.78
C GLY A 199 -15.57 -17.68 -6.99
N THR A 200 -16.77 -17.15 -7.20
CA THR A 200 -17.09 -16.28 -8.35
C THR A 200 -16.32 -14.96 -8.30
N ILE A 201 -16.24 -14.33 -7.12
CA ILE A 201 -15.47 -13.10 -6.94
C ILE A 201 -13.97 -13.38 -7.08
N ALA A 202 -13.46 -14.49 -6.54
CA ALA A 202 -12.04 -14.85 -6.66
C ALA A 202 -11.62 -15.10 -8.12
N GLU A 203 -12.44 -15.77 -8.93
CA GLU A 203 -12.20 -15.94 -10.37
C GLU A 203 -12.18 -14.59 -11.11
N THR A 204 -13.10 -13.69 -10.75
CA THR A 204 -13.14 -12.33 -11.29
C THR A 204 -11.87 -11.55 -10.95
N LEU A 205 -11.43 -11.59 -9.70
CA LEU A 205 -10.19 -10.93 -9.25
C LEU A 205 -8.95 -11.57 -9.89
N ASP A 206 -8.93 -12.88 -10.13
CA ASP A 206 -7.84 -13.55 -10.84
C ASP A 206 -7.74 -13.08 -12.30
N ARG A 207 -8.87 -13.00 -13.02
CA ARG A 207 -8.92 -12.45 -14.37
C ARG A 207 -8.43 -11.01 -14.41
N LEU A 208 -8.95 -10.15 -13.54
CA LEU A 208 -8.51 -8.75 -13.44
C LEU A 208 -7.01 -8.67 -13.11
N ASN A 209 -6.49 -9.57 -12.28
CA ASN A 209 -5.07 -9.61 -11.98
C ASN A 209 -4.22 -9.94 -13.21
N GLN A 210 -4.64 -10.90 -14.03
CA GLN A 210 -3.96 -11.27 -15.27
C GLN A 210 -4.00 -10.13 -16.29
N GLU A 211 -5.17 -9.51 -16.50
CA GLU A 211 -5.34 -8.34 -17.38
C GLU A 211 -4.44 -7.19 -16.93
N ARG A 212 -4.41 -6.91 -15.62
CA ARG A 212 -3.56 -5.89 -15.01
C ARG A 212 -2.07 -6.18 -15.24
N GLN A 213 -1.64 -7.43 -15.08
CA GLN A 213 -0.25 -7.83 -15.33
C GLN A 213 0.15 -7.68 -16.80
N GLN A 214 -0.74 -8.01 -17.73
CA GLN A 214 -0.50 -7.82 -19.17
C GLN A 214 -0.35 -6.34 -19.52
N MET A 215 -1.25 -5.48 -19.02
CA MET A 215 -1.13 -4.02 -19.18
C MET A 215 0.16 -3.49 -18.58
N GLU A 216 0.52 -3.93 -17.36
CA GLU A 216 1.79 -3.55 -16.71
C GLU A 216 2.99 -3.92 -17.57
N LEU A 217 3.03 -5.11 -18.16
CA LEU A 217 4.13 -5.57 -19.00
C LEU A 217 4.31 -4.69 -20.26
N GLU A 218 3.21 -4.44 -20.99
CA GLU A 218 3.22 -3.66 -22.22
C GLU A 218 3.62 -2.19 -21.95
N MET A 219 2.98 -1.56 -20.97
CA MET A 219 3.25 -0.16 -20.63
C MET A 219 4.65 0.01 -20.02
N LEU A 220 5.15 -0.98 -19.28
CA LEU A 220 6.51 -0.93 -18.73
C LEU A 220 7.57 -1.02 -19.82
N ALA A 221 7.33 -1.78 -20.91
CA ALA A 221 8.26 -1.83 -22.03
C ALA A 221 8.38 -0.45 -22.73
N GLU A 222 7.26 0.22 -22.97
CA GLU A 222 7.22 1.60 -23.51
C GLU A 222 7.93 2.58 -22.56
N ALA A 223 7.58 2.54 -21.27
CA ALA A 223 8.16 3.44 -20.27
C ALA A 223 9.67 3.23 -20.11
N ARG A 224 10.15 1.98 -20.18
CA ARG A 224 11.60 1.67 -20.13
C ARG A 224 12.33 2.22 -21.34
N ALA A 225 11.76 2.08 -22.54
CA ALA A 225 12.36 2.63 -23.75
C ALA A 225 12.47 4.16 -23.68
N GLU A 226 11.44 4.85 -23.18
CA GLU A 226 11.47 6.31 -22.94
C GLU A 226 12.55 6.67 -21.90
N ALA A 227 12.58 5.97 -20.77
CA ALA A 227 13.57 6.20 -19.71
C ALA A 227 15.01 5.97 -20.20
N ASP A 228 15.27 4.88 -20.92
CA ASP A 228 16.61 4.55 -21.44
C ASP A 228 17.09 5.59 -22.45
N ALA A 229 16.19 6.15 -23.26
CA ALA A 229 16.51 7.24 -24.18
C ALA A 229 16.92 8.53 -23.43
N GLU A 230 16.25 8.87 -22.32
CA GLU A 230 16.61 10.02 -21.48
C GLU A 230 17.93 9.79 -20.72
N LEU A 231 18.16 8.56 -20.24
CA LEU A 231 19.37 8.19 -19.51
C LEU A 231 20.62 8.14 -20.39
N ALA A 232 20.48 7.98 -21.71
CA ALA A 232 21.62 7.94 -22.62
C ALA A 232 22.38 9.28 -22.72
N GLY A 233 21.81 10.40 -22.27
CA GLY A 233 22.42 11.72 -22.31
C GLY A 233 23.18 12.07 -21.01
N GLY A 234 24.52 11.95 -21.01
CA GLY A 234 25.35 12.37 -19.87
C GLY A 234 25.06 11.54 -18.60
N ASN A 235 24.74 12.20 -17.48
CA ASN A 235 24.33 11.52 -16.25
C ASN A 235 22.83 11.13 -16.25
N GLY A 236 22.10 11.49 -17.31
CA GLY A 236 20.63 11.42 -17.36
C GLY A 236 19.96 12.39 -16.37
N PRO A 237 18.62 12.46 -16.36
CA PRO A 237 17.89 13.31 -15.42
C PRO A 237 17.95 12.74 -14.00
N ALA A 238 17.95 13.62 -12.99
CA ALA A 238 17.88 13.25 -11.58
C ALA A 238 16.60 12.46 -11.26
N ILE A 239 15.50 12.79 -11.93
CA ILE A 239 14.21 12.12 -11.78
C ILE A 239 13.76 11.67 -13.16
N VAL A 240 13.55 10.36 -13.32
CA VAL A 240 12.99 9.81 -14.56
C VAL A 240 11.51 10.17 -14.61
N VAL A 241 11.06 10.84 -15.66
CA VAL A 241 9.64 11.09 -15.88
C VAL A 241 9.27 10.44 -17.21
N THR A 242 8.26 9.60 -17.22
CA THR A 242 7.75 8.96 -18.44
C THR A 242 6.26 9.22 -18.55
N ALA A 243 5.76 9.34 -19.78
CA ALA A 243 4.36 9.71 -19.95
C ALA A 243 3.74 9.26 -21.27
N SER A 244 2.51 8.75 -21.19
CA SER A 244 1.76 8.33 -22.39
C SER A 244 0.26 8.66 -22.30
N GLN A 245 -0.38 8.76 -23.46
CA GLN A 245 -1.85 8.91 -23.57
C GLN A 245 -2.58 7.56 -23.52
N THR A 246 -1.87 6.47 -23.76
CA THR A 246 -2.43 5.11 -23.86
C THR A 246 -2.39 4.37 -22.52
N TRP A 247 -1.69 4.92 -21.53
CA TRP A 247 -1.54 4.26 -20.23
C TRP A 247 -2.79 4.36 -19.38
N HIS A 248 -3.05 3.27 -18.66
CA HIS A 248 -4.18 3.22 -17.73
C HIS A 248 -3.78 3.87 -16.39
N PRO A 249 -4.55 4.84 -15.85
CA PRO A 249 -4.23 5.54 -14.61
C PRO A 249 -4.04 4.61 -13.39
N GLY A 250 -4.75 3.48 -13.33
CA GLY A 250 -4.59 2.48 -12.26
C GLY A 250 -3.25 1.73 -12.27
N ILE A 251 -2.46 1.84 -13.34
CA ILE A 251 -1.20 1.11 -13.57
C ILE A 251 0.03 2.01 -13.33
N VAL A 252 -0.07 3.33 -13.48
CA VAL A 252 1.08 4.24 -13.44
C VAL A 252 1.89 4.14 -12.14
N GLY A 253 1.26 3.83 -11.01
CA GLY A 253 1.98 3.60 -9.76
C GLY A 253 2.88 2.36 -9.76
N LEU A 254 2.52 1.32 -10.51
CA LEU A 254 3.34 0.12 -10.71
C LEU A 254 4.52 0.44 -11.64
N LEU A 255 4.26 1.18 -12.73
CA LEU A 255 5.30 1.61 -13.66
C LEU A 255 6.35 2.46 -12.94
N ALA A 256 5.94 3.46 -12.15
CA ALA A 256 6.84 4.31 -11.39
C ALA A 256 7.74 3.50 -10.44
N SER A 257 7.21 2.48 -9.75
CA SER A 257 8.03 1.60 -8.91
C SER A 257 9.09 0.85 -9.72
N ARG A 258 8.68 0.24 -10.84
CA ARG A 258 9.58 -0.53 -11.72
C ARG A 258 10.62 0.33 -12.41
N LEU A 259 10.28 1.55 -12.79
CA LEU A 259 11.21 2.53 -13.36
C LEU A 259 12.21 3.02 -12.31
N LYS A 260 11.76 3.27 -11.08
CA LYS A 260 12.66 3.63 -9.98
C LYS A 260 13.69 2.53 -9.71
N ASP A 261 13.26 1.26 -9.70
CA ASP A 261 14.20 0.12 -9.56
C ASP A 261 15.17 0.01 -10.75
N HIS A 262 14.67 0.22 -11.97
CA HIS A 262 15.48 0.15 -13.19
C HIS A 262 16.53 1.27 -13.29
N ALA A 263 16.12 2.50 -13.06
CA ALA A 263 16.95 3.69 -13.19
C ALA A 263 17.76 4.00 -11.92
N ARG A 264 17.45 3.35 -10.79
CA ARG A 264 18.07 3.55 -9.47
C ARG A 264 18.06 5.00 -9.02
N ARG A 265 16.94 5.69 -9.29
CA ARG A 265 16.65 7.08 -8.94
C ARG A 265 15.13 7.29 -8.88
N PRO A 266 14.62 8.37 -8.27
CA PRO A 266 13.19 8.63 -8.25
C PRO A 266 12.59 8.62 -9.66
N ALA A 267 11.36 8.13 -9.78
CA ALA A 267 10.69 8.03 -11.07
C ALA A 267 9.21 8.39 -10.98
N PHE A 268 8.70 9.06 -12.01
CA PHE A 268 7.28 9.29 -12.25
C PHE A 268 6.83 8.60 -13.55
N ALA A 269 5.63 8.03 -13.50
CA ALA A 269 4.89 7.62 -14.70
C ALA A 269 3.57 8.40 -14.75
N ILE A 270 3.22 8.95 -15.92
CA ILE A 270 2.07 9.85 -16.10
C ILE A 270 1.16 9.33 -17.21
N ALA A 271 -0.11 9.12 -16.89
CA ALA A 271 -1.15 8.80 -17.86
C ALA A 271 -1.95 10.06 -18.21
N PHE A 272 -1.90 10.47 -19.47
CA PHE A 272 -2.64 11.63 -19.99
C PHE A 272 -4.00 11.24 -20.56
N ASN A 273 -5.03 12.02 -20.24
CA ASN A 273 -6.32 11.92 -20.90
C ASN A 273 -6.35 12.74 -22.21
N ALA A 274 -7.45 12.62 -22.97
CA ALA A 274 -7.66 13.32 -24.23
C ALA A 274 -7.68 14.85 -24.11
N ASN A 275 -7.96 15.39 -22.92
CA ASN A 275 -7.96 16.82 -22.64
C ASN A 275 -6.56 17.36 -22.29
N GLY A 276 -5.53 16.50 -22.33
CA GLY A 276 -4.16 16.89 -22.02
C GLY A 276 -3.86 17.00 -20.51
N VAL A 277 -4.76 16.54 -19.63
CA VAL A 277 -4.53 16.47 -18.19
C VAL A 277 -4.00 15.08 -17.83
N GLY A 278 -2.85 15.05 -17.16
CA GLY A 278 -2.13 13.85 -16.77
C GLY A 278 -2.29 13.53 -15.30
N THR A 279 -2.58 12.26 -14.99
CA THR A 279 -2.49 11.71 -13.63
C THR A 279 -1.19 10.94 -13.50
N GLY A 280 -0.31 11.39 -12.62
CA GLY A 280 1.01 10.83 -12.40
C GLY A 280 1.16 10.19 -11.02
N SER A 281 1.95 9.12 -10.96
CA SER A 281 2.44 8.54 -9.71
C SER A 281 3.96 8.54 -9.70
N GLY A 282 4.53 8.92 -8.57
CA GLY A 282 5.96 8.96 -8.31
C GLY A 282 6.39 7.96 -7.24
N ARG A 283 7.63 7.46 -7.36
CA ARG A 283 8.30 6.62 -6.37
C ARG A 283 9.71 7.13 -6.12
N SER A 284 10.10 7.18 -4.85
CA SER A 284 11.39 7.72 -4.43
C SER A 284 12.40 6.62 -4.11
N VAL A 285 13.65 7.03 -3.93
CA VAL A 285 14.74 6.23 -3.35
C VAL A 285 14.94 6.61 -1.88
N SER A 286 15.60 5.73 -1.12
CA SER A 286 15.92 6.01 0.28
C SER A 286 16.72 7.31 0.39
N GLY A 287 16.37 8.16 1.35
CA GLY A 287 17.05 9.43 1.60
C GLY A 287 16.55 10.62 0.76
N PHE A 288 15.61 10.43 -0.17
CA PHE A 288 15.01 11.53 -0.94
C PHE A 288 13.51 11.68 -0.65
N ASP A 289 13.06 12.86 -0.19
CA ASP A 289 11.65 13.14 0.11
C ASP A 289 10.91 13.65 -1.14
N LEU A 290 10.30 12.72 -1.88
CA LEU A 290 9.54 13.04 -3.08
C LEU A 290 8.24 13.79 -2.77
N GLY A 291 7.62 13.54 -1.62
CA GLY A 291 6.41 14.22 -1.19
C GLY A 291 6.63 15.73 -0.98
N ARG A 292 7.76 16.10 -0.36
CA ARG A 292 8.18 17.50 -0.23
C ARG A 292 8.37 18.16 -1.57
N LEU A 293 9.11 17.53 -2.50
CA LEU A 293 9.34 18.06 -3.84
C LEU A 293 8.02 18.35 -4.58
N VAL A 294 7.04 17.43 -4.47
CA VAL A 294 5.73 17.60 -5.10
C VAL A 294 4.93 18.75 -4.48
N ARG A 295 5.00 18.96 -3.16
CA ARG A 295 4.37 20.13 -2.51
C ARG A 295 4.98 21.43 -3.02
N GLU A 296 6.30 21.51 -3.09
CA GLU A 296 6.99 22.69 -3.62
C GLU A 296 6.62 22.96 -5.09
N ALA A 297 6.45 21.91 -5.92
CA ALA A 297 5.96 22.06 -7.29
C ALA A 297 4.51 22.56 -7.37
N ALA A 298 3.65 22.15 -6.44
CA ALA A 298 2.28 22.65 -6.33
C ALA A 298 2.26 24.13 -5.93
N ASP A 299 3.05 24.52 -4.93
CA ASP A 299 3.17 25.91 -4.47
C ASP A 299 3.71 26.83 -5.57
N ALA A 300 4.58 26.31 -6.45
CA ALA A 300 5.09 27.00 -7.63
C ALA A 300 4.09 27.06 -8.81
N GLY A 301 2.91 26.45 -8.69
CA GLY A 301 1.89 26.42 -9.76
C GLY A 301 2.27 25.56 -10.97
N LEU A 302 3.23 24.64 -10.83
CA LEU A 302 3.70 23.77 -11.92
C LEU A 302 2.81 22.53 -12.13
N ILE A 303 1.97 22.21 -11.14
CA ILE A 303 1.01 21.12 -11.19
C ILE A 303 -0.36 21.60 -10.73
N VAL A 304 -1.43 21.01 -11.26
CA VAL A 304 -2.82 21.32 -10.90
C VAL A 304 -3.11 20.95 -9.45
N LYS A 305 -2.61 19.80 -9.03
CA LYS A 305 -2.62 19.33 -7.63
C LYS A 305 -1.59 18.23 -7.45
N GLY A 306 -1.11 18.05 -6.24
CA GLY A 306 -0.21 16.95 -5.90
C GLY A 306 -0.05 16.80 -4.40
N GLY A 307 0.39 15.62 -3.99
CA GLY A 307 0.62 15.29 -2.59
C GLY A 307 1.31 13.95 -2.47
N GLY A 308 1.79 13.63 -1.27
CA GLY A 308 2.55 12.40 -1.06
C GLY A 308 3.36 12.42 0.23
N HIS A 309 4.16 11.38 0.39
CA HIS A 309 5.08 11.19 1.50
C HIS A 309 6.49 10.96 0.92
N GLY A 310 7.50 10.75 1.77
CA GLY A 310 8.89 10.63 1.33
C GLY A 310 9.11 9.65 0.19
N MET A 311 8.45 8.47 0.24
CA MET A 311 8.69 7.38 -0.71
C MET A 311 7.75 7.35 -1.92
N ALA A 312 6.66 8.10 -1.91
CA ALA A 312 5.65 8.06 -2.97
C ALA A 312 4.85 9.36 -3.04
N ALA A 313 4.50 9.77 -4.25
CA ALA A 313 3.68 10.95 -4.48
C ALA A 313 2.73 10.77 -5.66
N GLY A 314 1.64 11.53 -5.68
CA GLY A 314 0.72 11.65 -6.81
C GLY A 314 0.71 13.08 -7.32
N ILE A 315 0.61 13.25 -8.64
CA ILE A 315 0.52 14.57 -9.29
C ILE A 315 -0.62 14.58 -10.31
N THR A 316 -1.20 15.76 -10.53
CA THR A 316 -2.03 16.08 -11.68
C THR A 316 -1.36 17.23 -12.42
N VAL A 317 -1.02 17.05 -13.69
CA VAL A 317 -0.23 18.02 -14.47
C VAL A 317 -0.80 18.19 -15.86
N GLU A 318 -0.73 19.39 -16.42
CA GLU A 318 -1.10 19.63 -17.82
C GLU A 318 0.07 19.26 -18.75
N ARG A 319 -0.24 18.71 -19.92
CA ARG A 319 0.78 18.30 -20.90
C ARG A 319 1.72 19.43 -21.27
N ALA A 320 1.21 20.66 -21.38
CA ALA A 320 2.00 21.84 -21.70
C ALA A 320 3.00 22.21 -20.58
N GLY A 321 2.70 21.87 -19.32
CA GLY A 321 3.56 22.15 -18.16
C GLY A 321 4.65 21.10 -17.91
N LEU A 322 4.64 19.97 -18.63
CA LEU A 322 5.55 18.85 -18.35
C LEU A 322 7.03 19.24 -18.47
N GLY A 323 7.39 20.08 -19.44
CA GLY A 323 8.77 20.57 -19.61
C GLY A 323 9.25 21.42 -18.44
N ALA A 324 8.40 22.34 -17.95
CA ALA A 324 8.70 23.17 -16.79
C ALA A 324 8.84 22.33 -15.51
N LEU A 325 7.98 21.32 -15.35
CA LEU A 325 8.06 20.39 -14.23
C LEU A 325 9.37 19.59 -14.23
N ARG A 326 9.80 19.09 -15.40
CA ARG A 326 11.09 18.37 -15.53
C ARG A 326 12.27 19.25 -15.14
N ALA A 327 12.29 20.50 -15.61
CA ALA A 327 13.34 21.46 -15.27
C ALA A 327 13.37 21.75 -13.75
N PHE A 328 12.21 21.93 -13.13
CA PHE A 328 12.09 22.12 -11.69
C PHE A 328 12.58 20.90 -10.90
N PHE A 329 12.22 19.69 -11.31
CA PHE A 329 12.71 18.47 -10.67
C PHE A 329 14.23 18.35 -10.76
N GLU A 330 14.82 18.64 -11.91
CA GLU A 330 16.27 18.62 -12.07
C GLU A 330 16.95 19.62 -11.12
N GLU A 331 16.49 20.88 -11.12
CA GLU A 331 17.03 21.94 -10.27
C GLU A 331 16.99 21.59 -8.78
N ARG A 332 15.88 21.01 -8.32
CA ARG A 332 15.64 20.72 -6.91
C ARG A 332 16.25 19.40 -6.44
N ALA A 333 16.43 18.41 -7.33
CA ALA A 333 16.73 17.03 -6.94
C ALA A 333 18.14 16.56 -7.33
N ALA A 334 18.78 17.15 -8.35
CA ALA A 334 20.01 16.60 -8.94
C ALA A 334 21.12 16.31 -7.93
N ALA A 335 21.49 17.31 -7.12
CA ALA A 335 22.59 17.17 -6.17
C ALA A 335 22.34 16.03 -5.15
N ASP A 336 21.13 15.97 -4.60
CA ASP A 336 20.78 14.96 -3.60
C ASP A 336 20.66 13.57 -4.20
N VAL A 337 19.98 13.43 -5.34
CA VAL A 337 19.74 12.13 -5.97
C VAL A 337 21.04 11.52 -6.49
N PHE A 338 21.90 12.29 -7.15
CA PHE A 338 23.17 11.74 -7.67
C PHE A 338 24.10 11.34 -6.52
N ARG A 339 24.14 12.10 -5.42
CA ARG A 339 24.88 11.70 -4.22
C ARG A 339 24.33 10.38 -3.63
N LEU A 340 23.01 10.24 -3.51
CA LEU A 340 22.38 9.02 -3.01
C LEU A 340 22.61 7.81 -3.93
N GLN A 341 22.68 8.04 -5.24
CA GLN A 341 22.99 7.00 -6.21
C GLN A 341 24.44 6.49 -6.04
N ASP A 342 25.39 7.39 -5.81
CA ASP A 342 26.80 7.03 -5.56
C ASP A 342 27.01 6.33 -4.22
N GLU A 343 26.18 6.63 -3.21
CA GLU A 343 26.19 6.01 -1.88
C GLU A 343 25.40 4.68 -1.81
N GLU A 344 24.81 4.21 -2.92
CA GLU A 344 24.04 2.97 -2.95
C GLU A 344 24.90 1.78 -2.52
N SER A 345 24.41 1.01 -1.54
CA SER A 345 25.13 -0.13 -0.98
C SER A 345 24.19 -1.31 -0.75
N LEU A 346 24.74 -2.52 -0.85
CA LEU A 346 24.05 -3.76 -0.56
C LEU A 346 24.49 -4.26 0.81
N ALA A 347 23.55 -4.31 1.76
CA ALA A 347 23.79 -4.94 3.06
C ALA A 347 23.89 -6.46 2.89
N ILE A 348 24.94 -7.05 3.46
CA ILE A 348 25.20 -8.49 3.48
C ILE A 348 25.26 -8.95 4.95
N ASP A 349 24.46 -9.95 5.31
CA ASP A 349 24.38 -10.47 6.68
C ASP A 349 25.53 -11.43 7.00
N GLY A 350 26.14 -12.05 5.98
CA GLY A 350 27.29 -12.91 6.17
C GLY A 350 27.93 -13.42 4.89
N ALA A 351 29.11 -14.01 5.03
CA ALA A 351 29.77 -14.77 3.98
C ALA A 351 29.39 -16.26 4.11
N LEU A 352 29.05 -16.90 2.99
CA LEU A 352 28.70 -18.31 2.91
C LEU A 352 29.57 -19.00 1.86
N ALA A 353 30.21 -20.11 2.22
CA ALA A 353 30.86 -20.99 1.24
C ALA A 353 29.80 -21.84 0.52
N ALA A 354 30.04 -22.26 -0.73
CA ALA A 354 29.08 -23.06 -1.48
C ALA A 354 28.68 -24.35 -0.74
N GLU A 355 29.64 -25.00 -0.07
CA GLU A 355 29.40 -26.21 0.76
C GLU A 355 28.49 -25.95 1.97
N GLY A 356 28.41 -24.70 2.44
CA GLY A 356 27.55 -24.30 3.55
C GLY A 356 26.08 -24.10 3.17
N ALA A 357 25.77 -23.99 1.88
CA ALA A 357 24.42 -23.84 1.36
C ALA A 357 23.66 -25.18 1.39
N THR A 358 23.33 -25.64 2.60
CA THR A 358 22.69 -26.92 2.86
C THR A 358 21.21 -26.76 3.21
N LEU A 359 20.41 -27.82 3.01
CA LEU A 359 19.01 -27.85 3.45
C LEU A 359 18.87 -27.63 4.97
N ALA A 360 19.82 -28.14 5.76
CA ALA A 360 19.81 -27.93 7.21
C ALA A 360 19.99 -26.45 7.59
N LEU A 361 20.81 -25.70 6.84
CA LEU A 361 20.93 -24.25 7.02
C LEU A 361 19.62 -23.56 6.61
N LEU A 362 19.03 -23.93 5.48
CA LEU A 362 17.75 -23.39 5.03
C LEU A 362 16.66 -23.58 6.10
N ASP A 363 16.49 -24.80 6.62
CA ASP A 363 15.52 -25.11 7.68
C ASP A 363 15.79 -24.31 8.97
N ALA A 364 17.06 -24.08 9.30
CA ALA A 364 17.42 -23.26 10.45
C ALA A 364 17.06 -21.78 10.25
N LEU A 365 17.28 -21.24 9.05
CA LEU A 365 16.91 -19.87 8.70
C LEU A 365 15.39 -19.69 8.67
N GLU A 366 14.64 -20.65 8.13
CA GLU A 366 13.18 -20.58 8.07
C GLU A 366 12.52 -20.48 9.46
N LYS A 367 13.15 -21.04 10.51
CA LYS A 367 12.69 -20.87 11.91
C LYS A 367 12.76 -19.42 12.40
N ALA A 368 13.63 -18.60 11.82
CA ALA A 368 13.72 -17.17 12.11
C ALA A 368 12.65 -16.35 11.36
N GLY A 369 11.91 -16.98 10.43
CA GLY A 369 10.76 -16.38 9.75
C GLY A 369 9.55 -16.17 10.68
N PRO A 370 8.46 -15.57 10.19
CA PRO A 370 8.28 -15.13 8.81
C PRO A 370 9.19 -13.94 8.47
N PHE A 371 9.64 -13.91 7.22
CA PHE A 371 10.40 -12.78 6.66
C PHE A 371 9.48 -11.82 5.91
N GLY A 372 9.85 -10.54 5.89
CA GLY A 372 9.11 -9.46 5.25
C GLY A 372 9.73 -8.09 5.53
N ALA A 373 8.96 -7.01 5.34
CA ALA A 373 9.43 -5.66 5.65
C ALA A 373 9.91 -5.56 7.10
N GLY A 374 11.04 -4.89 7.35
CA GLY A 374 11.63 -4.76 8.69
C GLY A 374 12.18 -6.06 9.32
N HIS A 375 12.02 -7.21 8.67
CA HIS A 375 12.59 -8.50 9.07
C HIS A 375 12.90 -9.32 7.81
N VAL A 376 13.85 -8.82 7.01
CA VAL A 376 14.16 -9.36 5.68
C VAL A 376 14.83 -10.73 5.77
N ALA A 377 14.73 -11.52 4.70
CA ALA A 377 15.49 -12.76 4.60
C ALA A 377 16.99 -12.43 4.53
N PRO A 378 17.86 -13.24 5.18
CA PRO A 378 19.28 -12.96 5.21
C PRO A 378 19.90 -13.04 3.83
N VAL A 379 20.79 -12.09 3.52
CA VAL A 379 21.54 -12.02 2.27
C VAL A 379 22.97 -12.47 2.53
N PHE A 380 23.38 -13.56 1.88
CA PHE A 380 24.74 -14.07 1.98
C PHE A 380 25.55 -13.74 0.74
N ALA A 381 26.79 -13.27 0.93
CA ALA A 381 27.77 -13.20 -0.15
C ALA A 381 28.50 -14.55 -0.27
N LEU A 382 28.81 -14.96 -1.50
CA LEU A 382 29.73 -16.06 -1.78
C LEU A 382 31.08 -15.48 -2.23
N PRO A 383 31.96 -15.03 -1.31
CA PRO A 383 33.15 -14.24 -1.66
C PRO A 383 34.26 -15.01 -2.38
N ARG A 384 34.11 -16.34 -2.53
CA ARG A 384 35.13 -17.23 -3.12
C ARG A 384 34.58 -18.09 -4.27
N HIS A 385 33.39 -17.77 -4.78
CA HIS A 385 32.75 -18.50 -5.87
C HIS A 385 32.23 -17.56 -6.94
#